data_AF-E6W6I9-F1
#
_entry.id   AF-E6W6I9-F1
#
_cell.length_a   1.000
_cell.length_b   1.000
_cell.length_c   1.000
_cell.angle_alpha   90.00
_cell.angle_beta   90.00
_cell.angle_gamma   90.00
#
_symmetry.space_group_name_H-M   'P 1'
#
loop_
_entity.id
_entity.type
_entity.pdbx_description
1 polymer ?
#
loop_
_entity_poly.entity_id
_entity_poly.type
_entity_poly.pdbx_seq_one_letter_code
_entity_poly.pdbx_strand_id
1 'polypeptide(L)'
;MKQNIQSLQVTICAVTLFIVSLLLLRYTSVNPLWIVFVITIAMTALALIYARKANSTADEYSTRLPILRDPGNLAFRLRGPASAPFNQFLDFLCSHINQLKGASASLQQETAYMGDTAASVTTEFRHKVSSINNVAKAMEAMATSSQDVMQTLQDMIEKTDFANSQTSEGKKQLEMATQNIGVIKAKAQSLASTIQELSQSSGKISAILNVINDIADQTNLLALNAAIEAARAGDSGRGFAVVADEVRKLAERTQNATKEVSVIINALYSETESAFKEMEEANKSVDEGVEVIEKAEAVFNDIVDSVQEIDQANGMIGFAIKEQDKLIQKTNSDLQQMAAGLEKSTMSLADITDTAMGLKEATEQLERTLSQLRTSDHEPVATAGAPKALAPVTSSRPAHPNGKNHDGPFIVWNDELSVGIRRFDDQHKKLVSIINKLANAVKQGAGKSVLDNVFDELLDYTVTHFEDEISLMKKHGYHEAPQHQEIHDSLVRQVLKLKEKFDKGDLLVATETLDFLRNWLFKHIRQEDKKYSSFFQSKGM
;
A
#
# COMPACT_ATOMS: atom_id res chain seq x y z
N MET A 1 37.14 -41.05 63.31
CA MET A 1 38.22 -40.77 64.30
C MET A 1 37.74 -40.60 65.75
N LYS A 2 36.56 -40.02 66.04
CA LYS A 2 36.06 -39.87 67.44
C LYS A 2 35.59 -41.17 68.12
N GLN A 3 35.12 -42.19 67.38
CA GLN A 3 34.66 -43.46 67.97
C GLN A 3 35.80 -44.41 68.41
N ASN A 4 36.96 -44.41 67.74
CA ASN A 4 38.09 -45.26 68.14
C ASN A 4 38.87 -44.73 69.36
N ILE A 5 38.72 -43.45 69.70
CA ILE A 5 39.35 -42.87 70.90
C ILE A 5 38.54 -43.21 72.16
N GLN A 6 37.21 -43.29 72.06
CA GLN A 6 36.34 -43.64 73.19
C GLN A 6 36.47 -45.12 73.59
N SER A 7 36.57 -46.06 72.64
CA SER A 7 36.78 -47.48 72.99
C SER A 7 38.17 -47.71 73.60
N LEU A 8 39.20 -47.01 73.14
CA LEU A 8 40.55 -47.12 73.69
C LEU A 8 40.64 -46.57 75.12
N GLN A 9 39.97 -45.45 75.43
CA GLN A 9 39.94 -44.89 76.79
C GLN A 9 39.16 -45.75 77.79
N VAL A 10 38.04 -46.35 77.39
CA VAL A 10 37.26 -47.26 78.26
C VAL A 10 38.07 -48.51 78.59
N THR A 11 38.80 -49.06 77.60
CA THR A 11 39.60 -50.28 77.80
C THR A 11 40.83 -50.00 78.69
N ILE A 12 41.49 -48.85 78.53
CA ILE A 12 42.63 -48.45 79.38
C ILE A 12 42.17 -48.18 80.83
N CYS A 13 41.00 -47.56 81.05
CA CYS A 13 40.42 -47.38 82.39
C CYS A 13 40.06 -48.72 83.05
N ALA A 14 39.48 -49.67 82.30
CA ALA A 14 39.13 -50.98 82.85
C ALA A 14 40.36 -51.80 83.27
N VAL A 15 41.43 -51.80 82.45
CA VAL A 15 42.67 -52.52 82.75
C VAL A 15 43.44 -51.89 83.91
N THR A 16 43.49 -50.55 83.99
CA THR A 16 44.14 -49.85 85.11
C THR A 16 43.39 -50.05 86.43
N LEU A 17 42.04 -50.05 86.42
CA LEU A 17 41.22 -50.37 87.59
C LEU A 17 41.41 -51.82 88.06
N PHE A 18 41.56 -52.76 87.13
CA PHE A 18 41.81 -54.17 87.46
C PHE A 18 43.21 -54.39 88.08
N ILE A 19 44.24 -53.70 87.57
CA ILE A 19 45.61 -53.77 88.11
C ILE A 19 45.71 -53.11 89.49
N VAL A 20 45.03 -51.97 89.69
CA VAL A 20 44.97 -51.31 91.01
C VAL A 20 44.23 -52.17 92.04
N SER A 21 43.17 -52.87 91.63
CA SER A 21 42.46 -53.85 92.47
C SER A 21 43.36 -55.02 92.89
N LEU A 22 44.14 -55.59 91.97
CA LEU A 22 45.09 -56.68 92.25
C LEU A 22 46.27 -56.25 93.15
N LEU A 23 46.75 -55.00 93.00
CA LEU A 23 47.84 -54.45 93.83
C LEU A 23 47.37 -54.13 95.26
N LEU A 24 46.12 -53.70 95.45
CA LEU A 24 45.54 -53.45 96.77
C LEU A 24 45.23 -54.74 97.54
N LEU A 25 45.11 -55.90 96.87
CA LEU A 25 44.96 -57.20 97.54
C LEU A 25 46.22 -57.65 98.31
N ARG A 26 47.39 -57.07 98.02
CA ARG A 26 48.68 -57.51 98.57
C ARG A 26 49.15 -56.74 99.81
N TYR A 27 48.42 -55.71 100.22
CA TYR A 27 48.84 -54.84 101.33
C TYR A 27 47.65 -54.50 102.22
N THR A 28 47.78 -54.84 103.50
CA THR A 28 46.92 -54.51 104.65
C THR A 28 45.91 -55.57 105.11
N SER A 29 46.05 -55.89 106.39
CA SER A 29 45.43 -56.96 107.17
C SER A 29 44.06 -56.55 107.74
N VAL A 30 43.20 -55.97 106.91
CA VAL A 30 41.79 -55.66 107.22
C VAL A 30 40.94 -56.08 106.01
N ASN A 31 39.83 -56.77 106.26
CA ASN A 31 39.05 -57.54 105.27
C ASN A 31 38.69 -56.74 103.99
N PRO A 32 39.36 -56.97 102.84
CA PRO A 32 39.26 -56.10 101.64
C PRO A 32 37.88 -56.10 100.98
N LEU A 33 37.02 -57.07 101.32
CA LEU A 33 35.64 -57.15 100.83
C LEU A 33 34.76 -55.98 101.29
N TRP A 34 34.99 -55.43 102.50
CA TRP A 34 34.16 -54.36 103.04
C TRP A 34 34.38 -53.01 102.36
N ILE A 35 35.62 -52.70 101.97
CA ILE A 35 35.96 -51.42 101.30
C ILE A 35 35.39 -51.41 99.87
N VAL A 36 35.50 -52.52 99.15
CA VAL A 36 34.93 -52.68 97.80
C VAL A 36 33.40 -52.56 97.85
N PHE A 37 32.75 -53.12 98.88
CA PHE A 37 31.31 -53.02 99.07
C PHE A 37 30.83 -51.57 99.33
N VAL A 38 31.56 -50.80 100.15
CA VAL A 38 31.19 -49.39 100.43
C VAL A 38 31.39 -48.51 99.20
N ILE A 39 32.48 -48.70 98.45
CA ILE A 39 32.76 -47.93 97.23
C ILE A 39 31.73 -48.24 96.13
N THR A 40 31.32 -49.51 95.96
CA THR A 40 30.31 -49.87 94.97
C THR A 40 28.92 -49.31 95.33
N ILE A 41 28.54 -49.29 96.61
CA ILE A 41 27.30 -48.64 97.05
C ILE A 41 27.36 -47.12 96.84
N ALA A 42 28.47 -46.47 97.16
CA ALA A 42 28.64 -45.04 96.96
C ALA A 42 28.57 -44.66 95.47
N MET A 43 29.21 -45.46 94.59
CA MET A 43 29.20 -45.23 93.14
C MET A 43 27.83 -45.50 92.51
N THR A 44 27.11 -46.55 92.95
CA THR A 44 25.75 -46.81 92.48
C THR A 44 24.75 -45.76 92.99
N ALA A 45 24.92 -45.27 94.22
CA ALA A 45 24.14 -44.15 94.74
C ALA A 45 24.43 -42.85 93.96
N LEU A 46 25.69 -42.56 93.64
CA LEU A 46 26.06 -41.39 92.84
C LEU A 46 25.50 -41.50 91.40
N ALA A 47 25.57 -42.69 90.81
CA ALA A 47 25.00 -42.97 89.49
C ALA A 47 23.47 -42.84 89.50
N LEU A 48 22.79 -43.29 90.56
CA LEU A 48 21.35 -43.10 90.76
C LEU A 48 20.98 -41.64 90.99
N ILE A 49 21.80 -40.86 91.69
CA ILE A 49 21.59 -39.42 91.89
C ILE A 49 21.78 -38.67 90.57
N TYR A 50 22.81 -38.99 89.78
CA TYR A 50 23.01 -38.40 88.46
C TYR A 50 21.92 -38.83 87.46
N ALA A 51 21.51 -40.10 87.47
CA ALA A 51 20.41 -40.59 86.65
C ALA A 51 19.07 -39.95 87.05
N ARG A 52 18.79 -39.79 88.35
CA ARG A 52 17.60 -39.07 88.84
C ARG A 52 17.64 -37.58 88.52
N LYS A 53 18.80 -36.93 88.59
CA LYS A 53 18.96 -35.51 88.25
C LYS A 53 18.81 -35.28 86.75
N ALA A 54 19.37 -36.16 85.92
CA ALA A 54 19.20 -36.15 84.47
C ALA A 54 17.74 -36.43 84.08
N ASN A 55 17.09 -37.41 84.73
CA ASN A 55 15.69 -37.75 84.50
C ASN A 55 14.72 -36.68 85.05
N SER A 56 15.06 -35.99 86.14
CA SER A 56 14.24 -34.88 86.66
C SER A 56 14.35 -33.65 85.75
N THR A 57 15.52 -33.37 85.16
CA THR A 57 15.60 -32.35 84.09
C THR A 57 14.84 -32.80 82.84
N ALA A 58 14.89 -34.08 82.45
CA ALA A 58 14.15 -34.58 81.30
C ALA A 58 12.62 -34.53 81.50
N ASP A 59 12.12 -34.86 82.70
CA ASP A 59 10.70 -34.72 83.07
C ASP A 59 10.27 -33.25 83.22
N GLU A 60 11.15 -32.38 83.71
CA GLU A 60 10.86 -30.94 83.83
C GLU A 60 10.72 -30.28 82.44
N TYR A 61 11.45 -30.75 81.42
CA TYR A 61 11.26 -30.30 80.04
C TYR A 61 10.11 -31.02 79.32
N SER A 62 9.90 -32.33 79.52
CA SER A 62 8.81 -33.09 78.87
C SER A 62 7.41 -32.65 79.34
N THR A 63 7.27 -32.27 80.62
CA THR A 63 5.99 -31.85 81.20
C THR A 63 5.69 -30.35 80.96
N ARG A 64 6.70 -29.54 80.59
CA ARG A 64 6.56 -28.08 80.34
C ARG A 64 6.68 -27.64 78.88
N LEU A 65 6.81 -28.56 77.93
CA LEU A 65 6.79 -28.26 76.48
C LEU A 65 5.52 -28.83 75.80
N PRO A 66 4.35 -28.16 75.93
CA PRO A 66 3.13 -28.44 75.15
C PRO A 66 3.33 -28.54 73.63
N ILE A 67 4.43 -28.00 73.10
CA ILE A 67 4.81 -28.11 71.68
C ILE A 67 4.98 -29.56 71.21
N LEU A 68 5.28 -30.50 72.11
CA LEU A 68 5.37 -31.93 71.78
C LEU A 68 4.00 -32.61 71.62
N ARG A 69 2.91 -31.96 72.05
CA ARG A 69 1.53 -32.49 71.94
C ARG A 69 0.77 -31.92 70.74
N ASP A 70 1.17 -30.76 70.25
CA ASP A 70 0.64 -30.10 69.05
C ASP A 70 1.79 -29.45 68.26
N PRO A 71 2.54 -30.23 67.45
CA PRO A 71 3.72 -29.74 66.73
C PRO A 71 3.40 -28.66 65.67
N GLY A 72 2.12 -28.49 65.30
CA GLY A 72 1.67 -27.43 64.40
C GLY A 72 1.42 -26.09 65.10
N ASN A 73 1.41 -26.04 66.43
CA ASN A 73 1.08 -24.83 67.20
C ASN A 73 2.32 -23.95 67.47
N LEU A 74 2.63 -23.10 66.51
CA LEU A 74 3.67 -22.07 66.62
C LEU A 74 3.21 -20.83 67.40
N ALA A 75 1.91 -20.74 67.72
CA ALA A 75 1.35 -19.74 68.63
C ALA A 75 1.74 -19.99 70.10
N PHE A 76 2.33 -21.15 70.42
CA PHE A 76 2.80 -21.47 71.75
C PHE A 76 3.88 -20.49 72.24
N ARG A 77 3.91 -20.17 73.54
CA ARG A 77 4.94 -19.33 74.16
C ARG A 77 5.41 -19.96 75.48
N LEU A 78 6.72 -20.12 75.62
CA LEU A 78 7.35 -20.57 76.86
C LEU A 78 7.31 -19.47 77.94
N ARG A 79 7.20 -19.87 79.21
CA ARG A 79 7.31 -18.98 80.38
C ARG A 79 8.49 -19.42 81.26
N GLY A 80 9.39 -18.49 81.62
CA GLY A 80 10.53 -18.74 82.53
C GLY A 80 11.82 -18.02 82.11
N PRO A 81 12.91 -18.12 82.89
CA PRO A 81 14.16 -17.38 82.64
C PRO A 81 14.89 -17.76 81.32
N ALA A 82 14.53 -18.89 80.70
CA ALA A 82 15.06 -19.33 79.40
C ALA A 82 14.08 -19.15 78.22
N SER A 83 12.94 -18.46 78.41
CA SER A 83 11.88 -18.40 77.39
C SER A 83 12.14 -17.39 76.26
N ALA A 84 12.96 -16.37 76.47
CA ALA A 84 13.14 -15.28 75.50
C ALA A 84 13.75 -15.73 74.15
N PRO A 85 14.88 -16.48 74.10
CA PRO A 85 15.46 -16.93 72.83
C PRO A 85 14.56 -17.90 72.06
N PHE A 86 13.81 -18.75 72.77
CA PHE A 86 12.89 -19.72 72.16
C PHE A 86 11.64 -19.04 71.58
N ASN A 87 11.05 -18.10 72.31
CA ASN A 87 9.91 -17.33 71.80
C ASN A 87 10.33 -16.48 70.59
N GLN A 88 11.54 -15.90 70.59
CA GLN A 88 12.08 -15.18 69.43
C GLN A 88 12.26 -16.10 68.19
N PHE A 89 12.67 -17.35 68.38
CA PHE A 89 12.72 -18.34 67.30
C PHE A 89 11.32 -18.72 66.77
N LEU A 90 10.33 -18.87 67.65
CA LEU A 90 8.93 -19.11 67.23
C LEU A 90 8.33 -17.91 66.50
N ASP A 91 8.66 -16.67 66.92
CA ASP A 91 8.27 -15.45 66.21
C ASP A 91 8.91 -15.39 64.81
N PHE A 92 10.19 -15.76 64.69
CA PHE A 92 10.90 -15.88 63.41
C PHE A 92 10.23 -16.90 62.48
N LEU A 93 9.88 -18.10 62.99
CA LEU A 93 9.17 -19.12 62.22
C LEU A 93 7.76 -18.68 61.83
N CYS A 94 6.99 -18.09 62.75
CA CYS A 94 5.67 -17.53 62.45
C CYS A 94 5.74 -16.50 61.32
N SER A 95 6.71 -15.58 61.38
CA SER A 95 6.92 -14.57 60.35
C SER A 95 7.22 -15.20 58.98
N HIS A 96 8.11 -16.19 58.91
CA HIS A 96 8.46 -16.86 57.65
C HIS A 96 7.31 -17.70 57.08
N ILE A 97 6.53 -18.38 57.93
CA ILE A 97 5.35 -19.12 57.51
C ILE A 97 4.28 -18.19 56.95
N ASN A 98 4.06 -17.02 57.57
CA ASN A 98 3.15 -16.01 57.05
C ASN A 98 3.64 -15.42 55.72
N GLN A 99 4.94 -15.19 55.57
CA GLN A 99 5.54 -14.80 54.29
C GLN A 99 5.35 -15.88 53.21
N LEU A 100 5.55 -17.16 53.55
CA LEU A 100 5.30 -18.29 52.65
C LEU A 100 3.83 -18.42 52.25
N LYS A 101 2.89 -18.22 53.19
CA LYS A 101 1.45 -18.19 52.90
C LYS A 101 1.11 -17.06 51.92
N GLY A 102 1.65 -15.86 52.14
CA GLY A 102 1.48 -14.73 51.22
C GLY A 102 2.10 -14.97 49.83
N ALA A 103 3.28 -15.58 49.77
CA ALA A 103 3.94 -15.93 48.50
C ALA A 103 3.16 -17.03 47.75
N SER A 104 2.65 -18.04 48.45
CA SER A 104 1.82 -19.11 47.87
C SER A 104 0.51 -18.56 47.29
N ALA A 105 -0.17 -17.67 48.02
CA ALA A 105 -1.39 -17.02 47.53
C ALA A 105 -1.12 -16.14 46.29
N SER A 106 -0.01 -15.41 46.28
CA SER A 106 0.42 -14.61 45.12
C SER A 106 0.72 -15.51 43.91
N LEU A 107 1.39 -16.63 44.12
CA LEU A 107 1.73 -17.60 43.07
C LEU A 107 0.48 -18.28 42.50
N GLN A 108 -0.51 -18.60 43.35
CA GLN A 108 -1.80 -19.15 42.91
C GLN A 108 -2.56 -18.15 42.04
N GLN A 109 -2.54 -16.86 42.40
CA GLN A 109 -3.15 -15.78 41.61
C GLN A 109 -2.45 -15.61 40.24
N GLU A 110 -1.12 -15.55 40.22
CA GLU A 110 -0.32 -15.48 38.99
C GLU A 110 -0.58 -16.68 38.06
N THR A 111 -0.74 -17.87 38.64
CA THR A 111 -1.03 -19.09 37.89
C THR A 111 -2.43 -19.09 37.28
N ALA A 112 -3.44 -18.64 38.03
CA ALA A 112 -4.79 -18.46 37.50
C ALA A 112 -4.81 -17.44 36.35
N TYR A 113 -4.10 -16.33 36.52
CA TYR A 113 -3.93 -15.32 35.49
C TYR A 113 -3.27 -15.86 34.22
N MET A 114 -2.25 -16.71 34.36
CA MET A 114 -1.58 -17.39 33.25
C MET A 114 -2.53 -18.31 32.49
N GLY A 115 -3.38 -19.06 33.20
CA GLY A 115 -4.40 -19.92 32.59
C GLY A 115 -5.44 -19.14 31.78
N ASP A 116 -5.96 -18.05 32.35
CA ASP A 116 -6.91 -17.16 31.65
C ASP A 116 -6.29 -16.52 30.41
N THR A 117 -5.02 -16.09 30.52
CA THR A 117 -4.27 -15.52 29.39
C THR A 117 -4.07 -16.56 28.29
N ALA A 118 -3.66 -17.79 28.62
CA ALA A 118 -3.47 -18.86 27.66
C ALA A 118 -4.77 -19.21 26.90
N ALA A 119 -5.90 -19.24 27.61
CA ALA A 119 -7.22 -19.47 27.01
C ALA A 119 -7.63 -18.34 26.04
N SER A 120 -7.36 -17.09 26.41
CA SER A 120 -7.60 -15.92 25.55
C SER A 120 -6.76 -15.97 24.28
N VAL A 121 -5.44 -16.22 24.39
CA VAL A 121 -4.55 -16.30 23.22
C VAL A 121 -4.93 -17.47 22.31
N THR A 122 -5.34 -18.62 22.87
CA THR A 122 -5.83 -19.76 22.08
C THR A 122 -7.05 -19.38 21.23
N THR A 123 -7.96 -18.59 21.78
CA THR A 123 -9.14 -18.11 21.04
C THR A 123 -8.73 -17.15 19.91
N GLU A 124 -7.82 -16.22 20.19
CA GLU A 124 -7.26 -15.32 19.17
C GLU A 124 -6.58 -16.08 18.03
N PHE A 125 -5.81 -17.14 18.34
CA PHE A 125 -5.17 -17.95 17.31
C PHE A 125 -6.17 -18.67 16.41
N ARG A 126 -7.29 -19.17 16.94
CA ARG A 126 -8.37 -19.73 16.11
C ARG A 126 -8.94 -18.70 15.14
N HIS A 127 -9.14 -17.46 15.59
CA HIS A 127 -9.58 -16.37 14.72
C HIS A 127 -8.54 -16.04 13.65
N LYS A 128 -7.24 -16.07 13.98
CA LYS A 128 -6.15 -15.87 13.01
C LYS A 128 -6.07 -16.97 11.97
N VAL A 129 -6.26 -18.25 12.35
CA VAL A 129 -6.33 -19.37 11.39
C VAL A 129 -7.50 -19.17 10.42
N SER A 130 -8.69 -18.80 10.91
CA SER A 130 -9.82 -18.50 10.04
C SER A 130 -9.53 -17.33 9.09
N SER A 131 -8.85 -16.28 9.59
CA SER A 131 -8.45 -15.13 8.78
C SER A 131 -7.47 -15.54 7.67
N ILE A 132 -6.46 -16.36 7.99
CA ILE A 132 -5.50 -16.89 7.01
C ILE A 132 -6.22 -17.67 5.91
N ASN A 133 -7.18 -18.53 6.26
CA ASN A 133 -7.97 -19.28 5.27
C ASN A 133 -8.79 -18.36 4.35
N ASN A 134 -9.34 -17.28 4.89
CA ASN A 134 -10.07 -16.30 4.08
C ASN A 134 -9.14 -15.55 3.12
N VAL A 135 -7.94 -15.16 3.57
CA VAL A 135 -6.94 -14.53 2.69
C VAL A 135 -6.47 -15.53 1.61
N ALA A 136 -6.25 -16.80 1.96
CA ALA A 136 -5.86 -17.83 1.00
C ALA A 136 -6.91 -17.99 -0.12
N LYS A 137 -8.20 -18.03 0.23
CA LYS A 137 -9.30 -18.06 -0.75
C LYS A 137 -9.32 -16.81 -1.64
N ALA A 138 -9.06 -15.63 -1.07
CA ALA A 138 -8.97 -14.40 -1.84
C ALA A 138 -7.78 -14.42 -2.81
N MET A 139 -6.64 -15.00 -2.41
CA MET A 139 -5.47 -15.18 -3.28
C MET A 139 -5.76 -16.16 -4.42
N GLU A 140 -6.49 -17.25 -4.15
CA GLU A 140 -6.93 -18.21 -5.19
C GLU A 140 -7.85 -17.52 -6.22
N ALA A 141 -8.85 -16.77 -5.76
CA ALA A 141 -9.71 -15.99 -6.65
C ALA A 141 -8.92 -14.94 -7.46
N MET A 142 -7.92 -14.31 -6.84
CA MET A 142 -7.05 -13.34 -7.51
C MET A 142 -6.15 -14.01 -8.56
N ALA A 143 -5.71 -15.25 -8.34
CA ALA A 143 -4.98 -16.05 -9.33
C ALA A 143 -5.85 -16.36 -10.55
N THR A 144 -7.09 -16.82 -10.33
CA THR A 144 -8.04 -17.06 -11.43
C THR A 144 -8.31 -15.77 -12.21
N SER A 145 -8.59 -14.66 -11.51
CA SER A 145 -8.82 -13.37 -12.17
C SER A 145 -7.59 -12.91 -12.97
N SER A 146 -6.38 -13.08 -12.45
CA SER A 146 -5.14 -12.78 -13.17
C SER A 146 -5.03 -13.58 -14.47
N GLN A 147 -5.40 -14.87 -14.44
CA GLN A 147 -5.41 -15.72 -15.63
C GLN A 147 -6.47 -15.30 -16.66
N ASP A 148 -7.67 -14.92 -16.22
CA ASP A 148 -8.73 -14.42 -17.10
C ASP A 148 -8.33 -13.11 -17.79
N VAL A 149 -7.66 -12.21 -17.06
CA VAL A 149 -7.15 -10.95 -17.63
C VAL A 149 -6.01 -11.25 -18.63
N MET A 150 -5.13 -12.22 -18.35
CA MET A 150 -4.11 -12.65 -19.32
C MET A 150 -4.72 -13.18 -20.62
N GLN A 151 -5.78 -13.99 -20.55
CA GLN A 151 -6.46 -14.49 -21.73
C GLN A 151 -7.09 -13.34 -22.53
N THR A 152 -7.79 -12.44 -21.82
CA THR A 152 -8.40 -11.25 -22.44
C THR A 152 -7.35 -10.36 -23.10
N LEU A 153 -6.17 -10.24 -22.49
CA LEU A 153 -5.06 -9.48 -23.04
C LEU A 153 -4.50 -10.11 -24.33
N GLN A 154 -4.39 -11.45 -24.39
CA GLN A 154 -3.97 -12.14 -25.62
C GLN A 154 -4.94 -11.86 -26.76
N ASP A 155 -6.24 -11.99 -26.51
CA ASP A 155 -7.28 -11.65 -27.49
C ASP A 155 -7.20 -10.18 -27.92
N MET A 156 -6.85 -9.27 -27.00
CA MET A 156 -6.70 -7.84 -27.30
C MET A 156 -5.47 -7.57 -28.17
N ILE A 157 -4.35 -8.24 -27.92
CA ILE A 157 -3.15 -8.16 -28.76
C ILE A 157 -3.47 -8.63 -30.18
N GLU A 158 -4.12 -9.79 -30.35
CA GLU A 158 -4.50 -10.29 -31.68
C GLU A 158 -5.42 -9.31 -32.44
N LYS A 159 -6.38 -8.70 -31.74
CA LYS A 159 -7.26 -7.68 -32.33
C LYS A 159 -6.52 -6.39 -32.68
N THR A 160 -5.54 -6.00 -31.88
CA THR A 160 -4.70 -4.82 -32.11
C THR A 160 -3.81 -5.03 -33.33
N ASP A 161 -3.19 -6.21 -33.45
CA ASP A 161 -2.40 -6.61 -34.63
C ASP A 161 -3.26 -6.63 -35.90
N PHE A 162 -4.47 -7.20 -35.80
CA PHE A 162 -5.42 -7.18 -36.92
C PHE A 162 -5.81 -5.76 -37.32
N ALA A 163 -6.14 -4.89 -36.35
CA ALA A 163 -6.47 -3.50 -36.61
C ALA A 163 -5.29 -2.76 -37.26
N ASN A 164 -4.06 -2.97 -36.78
CA ASN A 164 -2.86 -2.38 -37.36
C ASN A 164 -2.68 -2.80 -38.84
N SER A 165 -2.87 -4.10 -39.14
CA SER A 165 -2.82 -4.60 -40.51
C SER A 165 -3.91 -3.98 -41.40
N GLN A 166 -5.15 -3.83 -40.91
CA GLN A 166 -6.24 -3.23 -41.67
C GLN A 166 -6.00 -1.74 -41.93
N THR A 167 -5.52 -1.01 -40.93
CA THR A 167 -5.21 0.42 -41.07
C THR A 167 -4.04 0.65 -42.03
N SER A 168 -3.01 -0.20 -41.97
CA SER A 168 -1.89 -0.14 -42.92
C SER A 168 -2.31 -0.41 -44.35
N GLU A 169 -3.20 -1.38 -44.59
CA GLU A 169 -3.75 -1.62 -45.93
C GLU A 169 -4.65 -0.46 -46.37
N GLY A 170 -5.48 0.08 -45.48
CA GLY A 170 -6.32 1.25 -45.75
C GLY A 170 -5.50 2.48 -46.17
N LYS A 171 -4.37 2.73 -45.50
CA LYS A 171 -3.42 3.80 -45.88
C LYS A 171 -2.88 3.61 -47.29
N LYS A 172 -2.47 2.39 -47.65
CA LYS A 172 -1.99 2.06 -49.00
C LYS A 172 -3.09 2.29 -50.06
N GLN A 173 -4.34 1.96 -49.75
CA GLN A 173 -5.47 2.21 -50.66
C GLN A 173 -5.72 3.72 -50.84
N LEU A 174 -5.54 4.53 -49.79
CA LEU A 174 -5.62 6.00 -49.87
C LEU A 174 -4.49 6.60 -50.70
N GLU A 175 -3.26 6.10 -50.57
CA GLU A 175 -2.12 6.51 -51.41
C GLU A 175 -2.42 6.22 -52.89
N MET A 176 -2.97 5.04 -53.20
CA MET A 176 -3.40 4.69 -54.56
C MET A 176 -4.54 5.60 -55.07
N ALA A 177 -5.51 5.93 -54.22
CA ALA A 177 -6.60 6.84 -54.56
C ALA A 177 -6.07 8.26 -54.86
N THR A 178 -5.11 8.74 -54.06
CA THR A 178 -4.42 10.02 -54.26
C THR A 178 -3.68 10.06 -55.59
N GLN A 179 -2.98 8.99 -55.95
CA GLN A 179 -2.31 8.89 -57.24
C GLN A 179 -3.33 8.93 -58.40
N ASN A 180 -4.42 8.16 -58.29
CA ASN A 180 -5.44 8.08 -59.32
C ASN A 180 -6.17 9.42 -59.54
N ILE A 181 -6.53 10.12 -58.45
CA ILE A 181 -7.18 11.43 -58.56
C ILE A 181 -6.21 12.47 -59.17
N GLY A 182 -4.91 12.38 -58.87
CA GLY A 182 -3.88 13.21 -59.51
C GLY A 182 -3.81 12.99 -61.03
N VAL A 183 -3.92 11.74 -61.49
CA VAL A 183 -4.00 11.42 -62.93
C VAL A 183 -5.28 11.99 -63.56
N ILE A 184 -6.42 11.88 -62.87
CA ILE A 184 -7.69 12.45 -63.33
C ILE A 184 -7.59 13.96 -63.45
N LYS A 185 -7.00 14.65 -62.47
CA LYS A 185 -6.76 16.10 -62.49
C LYS A 185 -5.93 16.51 -63.71
N ALA A 186 -4.84 15.81 -63.99
CA ALA A 186 -3.99 16.10 -65.15
C ALA A 186 -4.74 15.87 -66.49
N LYS A 187 -5.52 14.80 -66.59
CA LYS A 187 -6.39 14.53 -67.76
C LYS A 187 -7.44 15.62 -67.94
N ALA A 188 -8.03 16.09 -66.84
CA ALA A 188 -9.04 17.12 -66.86
C ALA A 188 -8.48 18.48 -67.34
N GLN A 189 -7.32 18.88 -66.83
CA GLN A 189 -6.61 20.07 -67.29
C GLN A 189 -6.24 19.98 -68.78
N SER A 190 -5.79 18.81 -69.25
CA SER A 190 -5.49 18.59 -70.67
C SER A 190 -6.73 18.72 -71.55
N LEU A 191 -7.88 18.18 -71.13
CA LEU A 191 -9.12 18.28 -71.90
C LEU A 191 -9.64 19.71 -71.94
N ALA A 192 -9.54 20.47 -70.85
CA ALA A 192 -9.87 21.89 -70.82
C ALA A 192 -9.06 22.69 -71.85
N SER A 193 -7.75 22.42 -71.97
CA SER A 193 -6.89 23.03 -72.99
C SER A 193 -7.35 22.72 -74.42
N THR A 194 -7.68 21.45 -74.70
CA THR A 194 -8.17 21.03 -76.03
C THR A 194 -9.50 21.72 -76.40
N ILE A 195 -10.42 21.85 -75.44
CA ILE A 195 -11.70 22.54 -75.67
C ILE A 195 -11.46 24.03 -75.94
N GLN A 196 -10.54 24.66 -75.23
CA GLN A 196 -10.17 26.06 -75.45
C GLN A 196 -9.55 26.28 -76.84
N GLU A 197 -8.68 25.38 -77.30
CA GLU A 197 -8.11 25.40 -78.65
C GLU A 197 -9.18 25.22 -79.74
N LEU A 198 -10.16 24.34 -79.50
CA LEU A 198 -11.29 24.13 -80.41
C LEU A 198 -12.17 25.39 -80.49
N SER A 199 -12.47 26.02 -79.36
CA SER A 199 -13.22 27.29 -79.30
C SER A 199 -12.51 28.40 -80.10
N GLN A 200 -11.18 28.56 -79.92
CA GLN A 200 -10.40 29.51 -80.72
C GLN A 200 -10.43 29.18 -82.22
N SER A 201 -10.34 27.91 -82.59
CA SER A 201 -10.38 27.47 -83.98
C SER A 201 -11.74 27.77 -84.62
N SER A 202 -12.84 27.52 -83.90
CA SER A 202 -14.19 27.88 -84.33
C SER A 202 -14.34 29.38 -84.55
N GLY A 203 -13.78 30.20 -83.66
CA GLY A 203 -13.75 31.66 -83.82
C GLY A 203 -13.01 32.11 -85.09
N LYS A 204 -11.86 31.48 -85.40
CA LYS A 204 -11.11 31.75 -86.65
C LYS A 204 -11.91 31.35 -87.89
N ILE A 205 -12.59 30.20 -87.87
CA ILE A 205 -13.44 29.76 -88.99
C ILE A 205 -14.60 30.75 -89.19
N SER A 206 -15.25 31.18 -88.12
CA SER A 206 -16.33 32.18 -88.19
C SER A 206 -15.86 33.49 -88.84
N ALA A 207 -14.66 33.96 -88.50
CA ALA A 207 -14.05 35.13 -89.14
C ALA A 207 -13.80 34.92 -90.66
N ILE A 208 -13.34 33.73 -91.06
CA ILE A 208 -13.13 33.39 -92.48
C ILE A 208 -14.47 33.35 -93.23
N LEU A 209 -15.52 32.78 -92.63
CA LEU A 209 -16.85 32.73 -93.24
C LEU A 209 -17.41 34.13 -93.48
N ASN A 210 -17.19 35.09 -92.58
CA ASN A 210 -17.58 36.47 -92.80
C ASN A 210 -16.87 37.06 -94.03
N VAL A 211 -15.56 36.83 -94.19
CA VAL A 211 -14.81 37.29 -95.36
C VAL A 211 -15.33 36.64 -96.66
N ILE A 212 -15.65 35.34 -96.64
CA ILE A 212 -16.22 34.64 -97.81
C ILE A 212 -17.59 35.23 -98.17
N ASN A 213 -18.42 35.52 -97.17
CA ASN A 213 -19.72 36.13 -97.38
C ASN A 213 -19.59 37.53 -98.00
N ASP A 214 -18.66 38.35 -97.48
CA ASP A 214 -18.35 39.67 -98.04
C ASP A 214 -17.86 39.58 -99.50
N ILE A 215 -17.00 38.61 -99.81
CA ILE A 215 -16.54 38.36 -101.19
C ILE A 215 -17.71 37.94 -102.09
N ALA A 216 -18.61 37.09 -101.60
CA ALA A 216 -19.78 36.65 -102.35
C ALA A 216 -20.76 37.82 -102.58
N ASP A 217 -20.98 38.69 -101.59
CA ASP A 217 -21.75 39.94 -101.73
C ASP A 217 -21.15 40.88 -102.77
N GLN A 218 -19.83 41.10 -102.73
CA GLN A 218 -19.12 41.90 -103.73
C GLN A 218 -19.23 41.29 -105.12
N THR A 219 -19.09 39.96 -105.24
CA THR A 219 -19.21 39.24 -106.51
C THR A 219 -20.62 39.35 -107.07
N ASN A 220 -21.64 39.25 -106.22
CA ASN A 220 -23.04 39.42 -106.59
C ASN A 220 -23.31 40.83 -107.13
N LEU A 221 -22.79 41.87 -106.46
CA LEU A 221 -22.88 43.26 -106.91
C LEU A 221 -22.14 43.52 -108.23
N LEU A 222 -20.94 42.94 -108.39
CA LEU A 222 -20.17 43.04 -109.64
C LEU A 222 -20.91 42.36 -110.81
N ALA A 223 -21.46 41.17 -110.58
CA ALA A 223 -22.24 40.44 -111.56
C ALA A 223 -23.53 41.19 -111.97
N LEU A 224 -24.20 41.81 -111.00
CA LEU A 224 -25.36 42.67 -111.27
C LEU A 224 -25.00 43.88 -112.14
N ASN A 225 -23.92 44.58 -111.80
CA ASN A 225 -23.43 45.71 -112.60
C ASN A 225 -23.06 45.26 -114.04
N ALA A 226 -22.42 44.10 -114.19
CA ALA A 226 -22.09 43.53 -115.49
C ALA A 226 -23.35 43.14 -116.29
N ALA A 227 -24.38 42.59 -115.65
CA ALA A 227 -25.65 42.26 -116.29
C ALA A 227 -26.37 43.52 -116.78
N ILE A 228 -26.35 44.61 -115.99
CA ILE A 228 -26.90 45.91 -116.37
C ILE A 228 -26.18 46.46 -117.61
N GLU A 229 -24.84 46.45 -117.62
CA GLU A 229 -24.07 46.98 -118.74
C GLU A 229 -24.20 46.11 -120.00
N ALA A 230 -24.31 44.79 -119.84
CA ALA A 230 -24.60 43.86 -120.93
C ALA A 230 -25.99 44.09 -121.53
N ALA A 231 -27.01 44.39 -120.72
CA ALA A 231 -28.33 44.78 -121.20
C ALA A 231 -28.29 46.13 -121.95
N ARG A 232 -27.43 47.05 -121.50
CA ARG A 232 -27.22 48.37 -122.12
C ARG A 232 -26.57 48.28 -123.52
N ALA A 233 -25.73 47.27 -123.74
CA ALA A 233 -25.09 47.00 -125.03
C ALA A 233 -25.99 46.30 -126.07
N GLY A 234 -27.24 45.97 -125.73
CA GLY A 234 -28.21 45.38 -126.65
C GLY A 234 -27.78 44.01 -127.19
N ASP A 235 -27.92 43.78 -128.50
CA ASP A 235 -27.64 42.47 -129.13
C ASP A 235 -26.16 42.05 -129.01
N SER A 236 -25.23 43.00 -128.95
CA SER A 236 -23.79 42.72 -128.76
C SER A 236 -23.44 42.25 -127.34
N GLY A 237 -24.31 42.52 -126.35
CA GLY A 237 -24.10 42.16 -124.94
C GLY A 237 -24.72 40.82 -124.51
N ARG A 238 -25.48 40.14 -125.36
CA ARG A 238 -26.25 38.93 -124.99
C ARG A 238 -25.42 37.83 -124.35
N GLY A 239 -24.23 37.55 -124.89
CA GLY A 239 -23.32 36.54 -124.34
C GLY A 239 -22.79 36.92 -122.95
N PHE A 240 -22.45 38.20 -122.75
CA PHE A 240 -22.01 38.72 -121.46
C PHE A 240 -23.13 38.72 -120.41
N ALA A 241 -24.37 39.00 -120.81
CA ALA A 241 -25.52 38.98 -119.91
C ALA A 241 -25.74 37.58 -119.30
N VAL A 242 -25.62 36.51 -120.11
CA VAL A 242 -25.75 35.12 -119.64
C VAL A 242 -24.64 34.77 -118.64
N VAL A 243 -23.39 35.16 -118.92
CA VAL A 243 -22.27 34.93 -118.00
C VAL A 243 -22.46 35.70 -116.70
N ALA A 244 -22.89 36.97 -116.78
CA ALA A 244 -23.14 37.80 -115.60
C ALA A 244 -24.24 37.20 -114.71
N ASP A 245 -25.34 36.71 -115.28
CA ASP A 245 -26.39 36.05 -114.51
C ASP A 245 -25.94 34.73 -113.87
N GLU A 246 -25.06 33.96 -114.55
CA GLU A 246 -24.51 32.71 -113.98
C GLU A 246 -23.54 33.00 -112.82
N VAL A 247 -22.71 34.04 -112.94
CA VAL A 247 -21.85 34.52 -111.84
C VAL A 247 -22.70 35.01 -110.67
N ARG A 248 -23.79 35.73 -110.94
CA ARG A 248 -24.74 36.21 -109.92
C ARG A 248 -25.34 35.05 -109.14
N LYS A 249 -25.84 34.02 -109.83
CA LYS A 249 -26.36 32.79 -109.20
C LYS A 249 -25.29 32.05 -108.40
N LEU A 250 -24.05 32.00 -108.87
CA LEU A 250 -22.96 31.37 -108.15
C LEU A 250 -22.63 32.13 -106.86
N ALA A 251 -22.65 33.46 -106.90
CA ALA A 251 -22.48 34.31 -105.73
C ALA A 251 -23.60 34.10 -104.70
N GLU A 252 -24.87 34.11 -105.12
CA GLU A 252 -26.02 33.79 -104.25
C GLU A 252 -25.92 32.38 -103.63
N ARG A 253 -25.51 31.37 -104.42
CA ARG A 253 -25.27 30.01 -103.91
C ARG A 253 -24.13 29.98 -102.88
N THR A 254 -23.07 30.75 -103.10
CA THR A 254 -21.94 30.85 -102.17
C THR A 254 -22.36 31.49 -100.86
N GLN A 255 -23.17 32.57 -100.90
CA GLN A 255 -23.72 33.19 -99.68
C GLN A 255 -24.59 32.22 -98.88
N ASN A 256 -25.50 31.52 -99.56
CA ASN A 256 -26.38 30.55 -98.90
C ASN A 256 -25.57 29.43 -98.23
N ALA A 257 -24.58 28.86 -98.94
CA ALA A 257 -23.69 27.86 -98.36
C ALA A 257 -22.88 28.40 -97.17
N THR A 258 -22.36 29.63 -97.28
CA THR A 258 -21.60 30.28 -96.19
C THR A 258 -22.48 30.50 -94.97
N LYS A 259 -23.75 30.86 -95.17
CA LYS A 259 -24.74 31.03 -94.09
C LYS A 259 -25.07 29.70 -93.41
N GLU A 260 -25.25 28.62 -94.17
CA GLU A 260 -25.43 27.27 -93.61
C GLU A 260 -24.22 26.83 -92.77
N VAL A 261 -22.99 27.02 -93.28
CA VAL A 261 -21.78 26.69 -92.52
C VAL A 261 -21.64 27.58 -91.27
N SER A 262 -22.02 28.86 -91.35
CA SER A 262 -22.02 29.76 -90.19
C SER A 262 -22.95 29.26 -89.08
N VAL A 263 -24.13 28.73 -89.41
CA VAL A 263 -25.03 28.10 -88.44
C VAL A 263 -24.35 26.91 -87.74
N ILE A 264 -23.67 26.04 -88.50
CA ILE A 264 -22.95 24.89 -87.96
C ILE A 264 -21.82 25.33 -87.02
N ILE A 265 -21.04 26.34 -87.41
CA ILE A 265 -19.92 26.85 -86.60
C ILE A 265 -20.42 27.53 -85.32
N ASN A 266 -21.53 28.27 -85.38
CA ASN A 266 -22.14 28.86 -84.19
C ASN A 266 -22.67 27.79 -83.23
N ALA A 267 -23.27 26.71 -83.74
CA ALA A 267 -23.66 25.57 -82.92
C ALA A 267 -22.44 24.92 -82.24
N LEU A 268 -21.35 24.69 -83.00
CA LEU A 268 -20.11 24.12 -82.48
C LEU A 268 -19.45 25.05 -81.43
N TYR A 269 -19.53 26.36 -81.61
CA TYR A 269 -19.09 27.34 -80.61
C TYR A 269 -19.91 27.23 -79.31
N SER A 270 -21.24 27.17 -79.42
CA SER A 270 -22.11 26.99 -78.24
C SER A 270 -21.85 25.66 -77.51
N GLU A 271 -21.65 24.57 -78.26
CA GLU A 271 -21.35 23.25 -77.68
C GLU A 271 -19.98 23.25 -76.98
N THR A 272 -18.97 23.87 -77.56
CA THR A 272 -17.64 23.99 -76.93
C THR A 272 -17.63 24.87 -75.70
N GLU A 273 -18.41 25.96 -75.69
CA GLU A 273 -18.57 26.79 -74.49
C GLU A 273 -19.31 26.06 -73.36
N SER A 274 -20.32 25.25 -73.69
CA SER A 274 -20.98 24.37 -72.72
C SER A 274 -20.01 23.33 -72.16
N ALA A 275 -19.26 22.64 -73.02
CA ALA A 275 -18.27 21.66 -72.62
C ALA A 275 -17.16 22.28 -71.74
N PHE A 276 -16.77 23.53 -72.00
CA PHE A 276 -15.81 24.24 -71.17
C PHE A 276 -16.33 24.47 -69.73
N LYS A 277 -17.60 24.87 -69.57
CA LYS A 277 -18.21 25.05 -68.24
C LYS A 277 -18.32 23.74 -67.48
N GLU A 278 -18.76 22.67 -68.13
CA GLU A 278 -18.78 21.32 -67.52
C GLU A 278 -17.38 20.88 -67.10
N MET A 279 -16.35 21.27 -67.86
CA MET A 279 -14.96 20.98 -67.54
C MET A 279 -14.43 21.76 -66.33
N GLU A 280 -14.86 23.01 -66.17
CA GLU A 280 -14.54 23.82 -65.00
C GLU A 280 -15.16 23.24 -63.73
N GLU A 281 -16.43 22.83 -63.81
CA GLU A 281 -17.12 22.13 -62.72
C GLU A 281 -16.44 20.79 -62.38
N ALA A 282 -16.07 20.00 -63.39
CA ALA A 282 -15.36 18.74 -63.20
C ALA A 282 -13.99 18.94 -62.50
N ASN A 283 -13.22 19.97 -62.88
CA ASN A 283 -11.96 20.31 -62.20
C ASN A 283 -12.20 20.67 -60.73
N LYS A 284 -13.23 21.46 -60.44
CA LYS A 284 -13.60 21.81 -59.07
C LYS A 284 -13.95 20.57 -58.24
N SER A 285 -14.75 19.65 -58.78
CA SER A 285 -15.08 18.40 -58.09
C SER A 285 -13.86 17.50 -57.86
N VAL A 286 -12.88 17.51 -58.78
CA VAL A 286 -11.62 16.80 -58.59
C VAL A 286 -10.80 17.42 -57.47
N ASP A 287 -10.71 18.75 -57.39
CA ASP A 287 -10.01 19.44 -56.30
C ASP A 287 -10.66 19.18 -54.94
N GLU A 288 -11.99 19.21 -54.86
CA GLU A 288 -12.74 18.81 -53.66
C GLU A 288 -12.46 17.34 -53.28
N GLY A 289 -12.38 16.46 -54.27
CA GLY A 289 -12.04 15.04 -54.06
C GLY A 289 -10.63 14.83 -53.49
N VAL A 290 -9.65 15.62 -53.94
CA VAL A 290 -8.29 15.62 -53.38
C VAL A 290 -8.32 16.02 -51.90
N GLU A 291 -9.01 17.11 -51.57
CA GLU A 291 -9.09 17.60 -50.18
C GLU A 291 -9.73 16.55 -49.23
N VAL A 292 -10.76 15.83 -49.71
CA VAL A 292 -11.39 14.75 -48.93
C VAL A 292 -10.43 13.59 -48.70
N ILE A 293 -9.64 13.21 -49.70
CA ILE A 293 -8.65 12.12 -49.58
C ILE A 293 -7.53 12.52 -48.60
N GLU A 294 -7.03 13.75 -48.66
CA GLU A 294 -6.02 14.26 -47.72
C GLU A 294 -6.54 14.25 -46.27
N LYS A 295 -7.79 14.66 -46.05
CA LYS A 295 -8.43 14.56 -44.73
C LYS A 295 -8.57 13.12 -44.26
N ALA A 296 -8.94 12.20 -45.16
CA ALA A 296 -9.03 10.78 -44.84
C ALA A 296 -7.66 10.20 -44.48
N GLU A 297 -6.59 10.58 -45.18
CA GLU A 297 -5.22 10.19 -44.87
C GLU A 297 -4.79 10.65 -43.47
N ALA A 298 -5.10 11.89 -43.10
CA ALA A 298 -4.83 12.40 -41.75
C ALA A 298 -5.55 11.56 -40.67
N VAL A 299 -6.84 11.26 -40.87
CA VAL A 299 -7.61 10.40 -39.94
C VAL A 299 -7.01 9.00 -39.84
N PHE A 300 -6.55 8.42 -40.95
CA PHE A 300 -5.90 7.11 -40.91
C PHE A 300 -4.57 7.12 -40.16
N ASN A 301 -3.78 8.19 -40.28
CA ASN A 301 -2.55 8.34 -39.49
C ASN A 301 -2.88 8.41 -37.98
N ASP A 302 -3.89 9.18 -37.59
CA ASP A 302 -4.34 9.24 -36.19
C ASP A 302 -4.80 7.88 -35.65
N ILE A 303 -5.45 7.07 -36.50
CA ILE A 303 -5.84 5.69 -36.16
C ILE A 303 -4.61 4.79 -35.98
N VAL A 304 -3.59 4.90 -36.84
CA VAL A 304 -2.34 4.13 -36.69
C VAL A 304 -1.68 4.45 -35.35
N ASP A 305 -1.56 5.74 -35.02
CA ASP A 305 -0.94 6.18 -33.77
C ASP A 305 -1.73 5.67 -32.56
N SER A 306 -3.06 5.77 -32.61
CA SER A 306 -3.94 5.24 -31.56
C SER A 306 -3.80 3.72 -31.37
N VAL A 307 -3.66 2.96 -32.47
CA VAL A 307 -3.45 1.50 -32.40
C VAL A 307 -2.09 1.16 -31.79
N GLN A 308 -1.04 1.94 -32.09
CA GLN A 308 0.27 1.77 -31.46
C GLN A 308 0.24 2.08 -29.95
N GLU A 309 -0.50 3.11 -29.53
CA GLU A 309 -0.70 3.39 -28.11
C GLU A 309 -1.40 2.23 -27.39
N ILE A 310 -2.40 1.62 -28.02
CA ILE A 310 -3.09 0.43 -27.49
C ILE A 310 -2.11 -0.75 -27.36
N ASP A 311 -1.26 -1.00 -28.36
CA ASP A 311 -0.25 -2.06 -28.29
C ASP A 311 0.72 -1.86 -27.11
N GLN A 312 1.20 -0.62 -26.92
CA GLN A 312 2.05 -0.28 -25.77
C GLN A 312 1.32 -0.49 -24.43
N ALA A 313 0.06 -0.07 -24.34
CA ALA A 313 -0.76 -0.27 -23.15
C ALA A 313 -0.95 -1.76 -22.85
N ASN A 314 -1.18 -2.59 -23.87
CA ASN A 314 -1.26 -4.04 -23.74
C ASN A 314 0.04 -4.62 -23.18
N GLY A 315 1.19 -4.16 -23.67
CA GLY A 315 2.50 -4.55 -23.13
C GLY A 315 2.65 -4.22 -21.63
N MET A 316 2.25 -3.02 -21.21
CA MET A 316 2.30 -2.60 -19.80
C MET A 316 1.36 -3.42 -18.92
N ILE A 317 0.13 -3.68 -19.38
CA ILE A 317 -0.84 -4.53 -18.68
C ILE A 317 -0.27 -5.94 -18.52
N GLY A 318 0.32 -6.51 -19.57
CA GLY A 318 0.95 -7.83 -19.52
C GLY A 318 2.09 -7.91 -18.51
N PHE A 319 2.90 -6.85 -18.38
CA PHE A 319 3.93 -6.77 -17.34
C PHE A 319 3.33 -6.71 -15.94
N ALA A 320 2.31 -5.86 -15.73
CA ALA A 320 1.65 -5.69 -14.44
C ALA A 320 1.03 -7.01 -13.94
N ILE A 321 0.39 -7.76 -14.83
CA ILE A 321 -0.23 -9.05 -14.47
C ILE A 321 0.83 -10.09 -14.09
N LYS A 322 1.95 -10.14 -14.81
CA LYS A 322 3.07 -11.03 -14.44
C LYS A 322 3.64 -10.70 -13.06
N GLU A 323 3.70 -9.42 -12.70
CA GLU A 323 4.14 -9.01 -11.37
C GLU A 323 3.10 -9.35 -10.30
N GLN A 324 1.81 -9.18 -10.62
CA GLN A 324 0.71 -9.61 -9.76
C GLN A 324 0.76 -11.11 -9.46
N ASP A 325 1.04 -11.96 -10.46
CA ASP A 325 1.20 -13.41 -10.26
C ASP A 325 2.32 -13.74 -9.26
N LYS A 326 3.47 -13.08 -9.37
CA LYS A 326 4.57 -13.25 -8.39
C LYS A 326 4.15 -12.84 -6.97
N LEU A 327 3.40 -11.75 -6.84
CA LEU A 327 2.90 -11.29 -5.54
C LEU A 327 1.90 -12.26 -4.93
N ILE A 328 1.03 -12.86 -5.75
CA ILE A 328 0.10 -13.93 -5.34
C ILE A 328 0.88 -15.12 -4.80
N GLN A 329 1.87 -15.62 -5.56
CA GLN A 329 2.69 -16.76 -5.15
C GLN A 329 3.45 -16.49 -3.84
N LYS A 330 4.05 -15.31 -3.72
CA LYS A 330 4.72 -14.88 -2.50
C LYS A 330 3.78 -14.82 -1.31
N THR A 331 2.61 -14.21 -1.48
CA THR A 331 1.60 -14.10 -0.41
C THR A 331 1.11 -15.47 0.03
N ASN A 332 0.90 -16.40 -0.91
CA ASN A 332 0.54 -17.79 -0.56
C ASN A 332 1.63 -18.49 0.25
N SER A 333 2.92 -18.27 -0.08
CA SER A 333 4.03 -18.79 0.72
C SER A 333 4.07 -18.18 2.13
N ASP A 334 3.86 -16.87 2.24
CA ASP A 334 3.81 -16.17 3.53
C ASP A 334 2.65 -16.69 4.40
N LEU A 335 1.47 -16.95 3.81
CA LEU A 335 0.32 -17.54 4.51
C LEU A 335 0.62 -18.95 5.03
N GLN A 336 1.32 -19.78 4.25
CA GLN A 336 1.74 -21.12 4.69
C GLN A 336 2.71 -21.04 5.88
N GLN A 337 3.67 -20.11 5.84
CA GLN A 337 4.59 -19.89 6.95
C GLN A 337 3.85 -19.38 8.21
N MET A 338 2.88 -18.48 8.03
CA MET A 338 2.04 -18.00 9.14
C MET A 338 1.21 -19.13 9.75
N ALA A 339 0.61 -20.00 8.93
CA ALA A 339 -0.16 -21.14 9.40
C ALA A 339 0.73 -22.09 10.24
N ALA A 340 1.91 -22.46 9.73
CA ALA A 340 2.87 -23.30 10.47
C ALA A 340 3.35 -22.63 11.78
N GLY A 341 3.56 -21.30 11.76
CA GLY A 341 3.91 -20.53 12.96
C GLY A 341 2.81 -20.53 14.02
N LEU A 342 1.55 -20.43 13.60
CA LEU A 342 0.39 -20.50 14.51
C LEU A 342 0.19 -21.90 15.09
N GLU A 343 0.40 -22.95 14.29
CA GLU A 343 0.35 -24.34 14.78
C GLU A 343 1.39 -24.55 15.89
N LYS A 344 2.65 -24.15 15.64
CA LYS A 344 3.72 -24.21 16.64
C LYS A 344 3.37 -23.40 17.89
N SER A 345 2.82 -22.19 17.72
CA SER A 345 2.44 -21.33 18.86
C SER A 345 1.28 -21.94 19.67
N THR A 346 0.36 -22.64 19.01
CA THR A 346 -0.73 -23.38 19.67
C THR A 346 -0.18 -24.54 20.50
N MET A 347 0.83 -25.25 20.01
CA MET A 347 1.53 -26.28 20.80
C MET A 347 2.18 -25.67 22.04
N SER A 348 2.90 -24.55 21.92
CA SER A 348 3.52 -23.88 23.07
C SER A 348 2.49 -23.37 24.10
N LEU A 349 1.30 -22.96 23.66
CA LEU A 349 0.20 -22.59 24.58
C LEU A 349 -0.33 -23.79 25.37
N ALA A 350 -0.37 -24.97 24.74
CA ALA A 350 -0.72 -26.20 25.45
C ALA A 350 0.29 -26.50 26.56
N ASP A 351 1.59 -26.37 26.28
CA ASP A 351 2.66 -26.55 27.29
C ASP A 351 2.56 -25.52 28.44
N ILE A 352 2.25 -24.26 28.13
CA ILE A 352 2.02 -23.21 29.15
C ILE A 352 0.82 -23.56 30.02
N THR A 353 -0.26 -24.06 29.43
CA THR A 353 -1.47 -24.45 30.15
C THR A 353 -1.18 -25.63 31.09
N ASP A 354 -0.44 -26.63 30.62
CA ASP A 354 -0.01 -27.78 31.44
C ASP A 354 0.88 -27.34 32.60
N THR A 355 1.85 -26.46 32.33
CA THR A 355 2.73 -25.87 33.37
C THR A 355 1.93 -25.09 34.41
N ALA A 356 0.92 -24.31 33.97
CA ALA A 356 0.03 -23.59 34.87
C ALA A 356 -0.77 -24.55 35.77
N MET A 357 -1.28 -25.64 35.21
CA MET A 357 -1.99 -26.66 36.00
C MET A 357 -1.07 -27.30 37.04
N GLY A 358 0.15 -27.70 36.66
CA GLY A 358 1.12 -28.27 37.60
C GLY A 358 1.53 -27.28 38.71
N LEU A 359 1.69 -26.00 38.39
CA LEU A 359 2.01 -24.96 39.37
C LEU A 359 0.85 -24.74 40.34
N LYS A 360 -0.40 -24.77 39.85
CA LYS A 360 -1.59 -24.67 40.67
C LYS A 360 -1.64 -25.81 41.69
N GLU A 361 -1.45 -27.05 41.24
CA GLU A 361 -1.42 -28.22 42.13
C GLU A 361 -0.32 -28.11 43.20
N ALA A 362 0.88 -27.67 42.81
CA ALA A 362 1.98 -27.47 43.75
C ALA A 362 1.67 -26.38 44.80
N THR A 363 1.04 -25.27 44.40
CA THR A 363 0.62 -24.21 45.33
C THR A 363 -0.49 -24.66 46.29
N GLU A 364 -1.46 -25.44 45.80
CA GLU A 364 -2.51 -26.01 46.66
C GLU A 364 -1.93 -27.00 47.67
N GLN A 365 -0.94 -27.81 47.27
CA GLN A 365 -0.23 -28.71 48.17
C GLN A 365 0.55 -27.93 49.24
N LEU A 366 1.26 -26.86 48.83
CA LEU A 366 1.99 -25.98 49.75
C LEU A 366 1.05 -25.31 50.76
N GLU A 367 -0.09 -24.81 50.31
CA GLU A 367 -1.12 -24.21 51.17
C GLU A 367 -1.66 -25.23 52.19
N ARG A 368 -1.94 -26.46 51.76
CA ARG A 368 -2.34 -27.55 52.68
C ARG A 368 -1.26 -27.82 53.73
N THR A 369 0.02 -27.83 53.37
CA THR A 369 1.11 -28.01 54.34
C THR A 369 1.23 -26.81 55.29
N LEU A 370 1.12 -25.58 54.78
CA LEU A 370 1.22 -24.36 55.59
C LEU A 370 0.01 -24.15 56.51
N SER A 371 -1.19 -24.63 56.14
CA SER A 371 -2.39 -24.55 56.98
C SER A 371 -2.34 -25.47 58.20
N GLN A 372 -1.54 -26.55 58.16
CA GLN A 372 -1.26 -27.38 59.34
C GLN A 372 -0.40 -26.65 60.39
N LEU A 373 0.24 -25.55 60.01
CA LEU A 373 1.06 -24.70 60.88
C LEU A 373 0.23 -23.50 61.37
N ARG A 374 -0.18 -23.54 62.65
CA ARG A 374 -0.99 -22.54 63.34
C ARG A 374 -0.08 -21.47 63.95
N THR A 375 -0.09 -20.29 63.35
CA THR A 375 0.58 -19.07 63.82
C THR A 375 -0.40 -18.25 64.68
N SER A 376 0.07 -17.51 65.69
CA SER A 376 -0.81 -16.67 66.51
C SER A 376 -1.24 -15.40 65.78
N ASP A 377 -2.49 -14.97 65.91
CA ASP A 377 -3.01 -13.66 65.45
C ASP A 377 -2.58 -12.46 66.32
N HIS A 378 -1.52 -12.59 67.11
CA HIS A 378 -1.07 -11.48 67.96
C HIS A 378 -0.24 -10.47 67.16
N GLU A 379 -0.62 -9.18 67.26
CA GLU A 379 0.18 -8.03 66.80
C GLU A 379 1.66 -8.21 67.21
N PRO A 380 2.61 -7.92 66.30
CA PRO A 380 4.02 -8.12 66.59
C PRO A 380 4.45 -7.21 67.74
N VAL A 381 4.97 -7.79 68.82
CA VAL A 381 5.72 -7.03 69.82
C VAL A 381 6.95 -6.48 69.11
N ALA A 382 7.02 -5.15 68.97
CA ALA A 382 8.16 -4.46 68.40
C ALA A 382 9.44 -4.81 69.17
N THR A 383 10.23 -5.72 68.61
CA THR A 383 11.59 -6.01 69.07
C THR A 383 12.56 -5.28 68.15
N ALA A 384 13.32 -4.35 68.73
CA ALA A 384 14.37 -3.63 68.05
C ALA A 384 15.48 -4.62 67.65
N GLY A 385 15.59 -4.89 66.35
CA GLY A 385 16.64 -5.76 65.79
C GLY A 385 16.16 -6.83 64.79
N ALA A 386 15.14 -6.54 63.98
CA ALA A 386 14.80 -7.41 62.85
C ALA A 386 15.87 -7.29 61.74
N PRO A 387 16.37 -8.40 61.15
CA PRO A 387 17.06 -8.32 59.87
C PRO A 387 16.10 -7.69 58.86
N LYS A 388 16.61 -6.71 58.12
CA LYS A 388 15.94 -5.92 57.08
C LYS A 388 14.93 -6.82 56.33
N ALA A 389 13.64 -6.58 56.53
CA ALA A 389 12.60 -7.23 55.75
C ALA A 389 13.02 -7.09 54.28
N LEU A 390 13.17 -8.22 53.58
CA LEU A 390 13.13 -8.17 52.12
C LEU A 390 11.84 -7.45 51.81
N ALA A 391 11.96 -6.35 51.06
CA ALA A 391 10.81 -5.58 50.62
C ALA A 391 9.76 -6.59 50.11
N PRO A 392 8.45 -6.34 50.33
CA PRO A 392 7.47 -7.09 49.56
C PRO A 392 7.98 -7.01 48.12
N VAL A 393 7.98 -8.15 47.41
CA VAL A 393 8.03 -8.07 45.96
C VAL A 393 6.77 -7.30 45.64
N THR A 394 6.90 -5.97 45.60
CA THR A 394 5.98 -5.10 44.93
C THR A 394 6.01 -5.73 43.57
N SER A 395 4.95 -6.46 43.24
CA SER A 395 4.59 -6.59 41.86
C SER A 395 4.53 -5.14 41.40
N SER A 396 5.60 -4.70 40.75
CA SER A 396 5.51 -3.74 39.69
C SER A 396 4.58 -4.43 38.71
N ARG A 397 3.28 -4.35 39.03
CA ARG A 397 2.15 -4.57 38.16
C ARG A 397 2.53 -3.76 36.94
N PRO A 398 2.93 -4.39 35.83
CA PRO A 398 2.73 -3.70 34.58
C PRO A 398 1.22 -3.48 34.58
N ALA A 399 0.79 -2.23 34.53
CA ALA A 399 -0.57 -1.99 34.08
C ALA A 399 -0.72 -2.84 32.82
N HIS A 400 -1.58 -3.86 32.86
CA HIS A 400 -1.93 -4.55 31.64
C HIS A 400 -2.41 -3.43 30.70
N PRO A 401 -1.84 -3.31 29.50
CA PRO A 401 -2.37 -2.43 28.48
C PRO A 401 -3.62 -3.12 27.93
N ASN A 402 -4.61 -3.39 28.78
CA ASN A 402 -5.93 -3.77 28.33
C ASN A 402 -6.66 -2.46 28.08
N GLY A 403 -6.63 -2.07 26.80
CA GLY A 403 -6.88 -0.72 26.35
C GLY A 403 -5.63 -0.11 25.75
N LYS A 404 -5.12 -0.69 24.66
CA LYS A 404 -4.70 0.20 23.56
C LYS A 404 -5.96 0.91 23.08
N ASN A 405 -6.35 1.94 23.82
CA ASN A 405 -6.85 3.12 23.16
C ASN A 405 -5.76 3.48 22.15
N HIS A 406 -6.03 3.23 20.88
CA HIS A 406 -5.30 3.84 19.77
C HIS A 406 -5.55 5.36 19.79
N ASP A 407 -5.22 6.02 20.89
CA ASP A 407 -5.33 7.48 21.12
C ASP A 407 -3.99 8.18 20.89
N GLY A 408 -3.09 7.52 20.13
CA GLY A 408 -1.95 8.20 19.54
C GLY A 408 -2.42 9.06 18.37
N PRO A 409 -1.74 10.19 18.09
CA PRO A 409 -2.03 10.97 16.89
C PRO A 409 -1.85 10.10 15.64
N PHE A 410 -2.75 10.28 14.67
CA PHE A 410 -2.77 9.54 13.41
C PHE A 410 -1.47 9.65 12.61
N ILE A 411 -0.78 10.80 12.73
CA ILE A 411 0.59 11.04 12.26
C ILE A 411 1.39 11.68 13.41
N VAL A 412 2.55 11.11 13.72
CA VAL A 412 3.52 11.66 14.68
C VAL A 412 4.62 12.38 13.89
N TRP A 413 4.90 13.64 14.23
CA TRP A 413 6.05 14.36 13.67
C TRP A 413 7.37 13.69 14.07
N ASN A 414 8.29 13.53 13.12
CA ASN A 414 9.64 13.02 13.35
C ASN A 414 10.64 13.70 12.40
N ASP A 415 11.93 13.46 12.60
CA ASP A 415 13.00 14.06 11.77
C ASP A 415 12.96 13.60 10.30
N GLU A 416 12.25 12.52 9.97
CA GLU A 416 12.09 12.09 8.58
C GLU A 416 11.22 13.05 7.76
N LEU A 417 10.32 13.80 8.42
CA LEU A 417 9.44 14.80 7.82
C LEU A 417 10.03 16.23 7.84
N SER A 418 11.25 16.40 8.37
CA SER A 418 11.96 17.67 8.28
C SER A 418 12.68 17.80 6.94
N VAL A 419 12.58 18.98 6.34
CA VAL A 419 13.34 19.40 5.15
C VAL A 419 14.53 20.29 5.52
N GLY A 420 14.75 20.51 6.82
CA GLY A 420 15.87 21.29 7.35
C GLY A 420 15.74 22.80 7.15
N ILE A 421 14.55 23.29 6.78
CA ILE A 421 14.23 24.71 6.60
C ILE A 421 13.12 25.03 7.59
N ARG A 422 13.44 25.83 8.62
CA ARG A 422 12.53 26.06 9.77
C ARG A 422 11.12 26.51 9.34
N ARG A 423 11.04 27.38 8.33
CA ARG A 423 9.75 27.88 7.82
C ARG A 423 8.88 26.74 7.28
N PHE A 424 9.44 25.85 6.47
CA PHE A 424 8.71 24.73 5.88
C PHE A 424 8.42 23.63 6.90
N ASP A 425 9.36 23.34 7.80
CA ASP A 425 9.13 22.40 8.90
C ASP A 425 7.98 22.85 9.81
N ASP A 426 7.89 24.14 10.13
CA ASP A 426 6.78 24.68 10.91
C ASP A 426 5.46 24.61 10.12
N GLN A 427 5.51 24.78 8.80
CA GLN A 427 4.35 24.60 7.93
C GLN A 427 3.88 23.14 7.85
N HIS A 428 4.80 22.18 7.71
CA HIS A 428 4.52 20.75 7.68
C HIS A 428 3.95 20.26 9.01
N LYS A 429 4.48 20.74 10.16
CA LYS A 429 3.91 20.44 11.48
C LYS A 429 2.45 20.88 11.62
N LYS A 430 2.12 22.04 11.06
CA LYS A 430 0.74 22.54 11.04
C LYS A 430 -0.16 21.69 10.12
N LEU A 431 0.34 21.23 8.97
CA LEU A 431 -0.37 20.28 8.11
C LEU A 431 -0.64 18.94 8.83
N VAL A 432 0.37 18.40 9.53
CA VAL A 432 0.24 17.21 10.40
C VAL A 432 -0.83 17.44 11.49
N SER A 433 -0.89 18.63 12.08
CA SER A 433 -1.92 18.98 13.07
C SER A 433 -3.33 18.93 12.48
N ILE A 434 -3.53 19.45 11.26
CA ILE A 434 -4.84 19.46 10.58
C ILE A 434 -5.27 18.02 10.23
N ILE A 435 -4.35 17.19 9.72
CA ILE A 435 -4.64 15.77 9.43
C ILE A 435 -5.01 15.00 10.70
N ASN A 436 -4.33 15.26 11.83
CA ASN A 436 -4.67 14.67 13.11
C ASN A 436 -6.04 15.14 13.64
N LYS A 437 -6.41 16.40 13.42
CA LYS A 437 -7.78 16.89 13.73
C LYS A 437 -8.82 16.15 12.90
N LEU A 438 -8.59 15.97 11.59
CA LEU A 438 -9.49 15.23 10.70
C LEU A 438 -9.64 13.78 11.16
N ALA A 439 -8.53 13.10 11.48
CA ALA A 439 -8.54 11.72 11.96
C ALA A 439 -9.33 11.56 13.25
N ASN A 440 -9.19 12.49 14.18
CA ASN A 440 -9.95 12.51 15.42
C ASN A 440 -11.44 12.78 15.18
N ALA A 441 -11.77 13.72 14.27
CA ALA A 441 -13.16 14.02 13.92
C ALA A 441 -13.86 12.80 13.29
N VAL A 442 -13.18 12.08 12.38
CA VAL A 442 -13.69 10.84 11.78
C VAL A 442 -13.84 9.74 12.84
N LYS A 443 -12.84 9.55 13.70
CA LYS A 443 -12.86 8.53 14.77
C LYS A 443 -13.97 8.76 15.79
N GLN A 444 -14.32 10.02 16.07
CA GLN A 444 -15.38 10.39 17.01
C GLN A 444 -16.78 10.41 16.36
N GLY A 445 -16.90 10.08 15.07
CA GLY A 445 -18.17 10.15 14.35
C GLY A 445 -18.73 11.56 14.27
N ALA A 446 -17.86 12.57 14.15
CA ALA A 446 -18.27 13.96 14.07
C ALA A 446 -19.20 14.21 12.88
N GLY A 447 -20.23 15.03 13.07
CA GLY A 447 -21.22 15.34 12.03
C GLY A 447 -20.60 16.07 10.82
N LYS A 448 -21.30 16.01 9.67
CA LYS A 448 -20.85 16.56 8.37
C LYS A 448 -20.24 17.96 8.46
N SER A 449 -20.87 18.87 9.21
CA SER A 449 -20.40 20.26 9.37
C SER A 449 -19.02 20.40 10.05
N VAL A 450 -18.68 19.49 10.97
CA VAL A 450 -17.36 19.51 11.64
C VAL A 450 -16.28 19.01 10.70
N LEU A 451 -16.57 17.95 9.94
CA LEU A 451 -15.66 17.42 8.94
C LEU A 451 -15.44 18.43 7.80
N ASP A 452 -16.50 19.11 7.34
CA ASP A 452 -16.42 20.11 6.27
C ASP A 452 -15.49 21.27 6.63
N ASN A 453 -15.59 21.82 7.85
CA ASN A 453 -14.68 22.86 8.34
C ASN A 453 -13.21 22.39 8.38
N VAL A 454 -12.96 21.12 8.70
CA VAL A 454 -11.59 20.59 8.73
C VAL A 454 -11.07 20.33 7.31
N PHE A 455 -11.93 19.93 6.37
CA PHE A 455 -11.60 19.84 4.95
C PHE A 455 -11.25 21.22 4.36
N ASP A 456 -11.99 22.26 4.73
CA ASP A 456 -11.71 23.63 4.30
C ASP A 456 -10.41 24.16 4.91
N GLU A 457 -10.17 23.94 6.21
CA GLU A 457 -8.89 24.29 6.86
C GLU A 457 -7.72 23.58 6.17
N LEU A 458 -7.89 22.32 5.76
CA LEU A 458 -6.87 21.57 5.04
C LEU A 458 -6.62 22.15 3.65
N LEU A 459 -7.66 22.38 2.87
CA LEU A 459 -7.54 22.80 1.48
C LEU A 459 -6.91 24.20 1.36
N ASP A 460 -7.39 25.15 2.18
CA ASP A 460 -6.86 26.52 2.25
C ASP A 460 -5.38 26.54 2.66
N TYR A 461 -5.04 25.74 3.67
CA TYR A 461 -3.67 25.65 4.17
C TYR A 461 -2.71 25.03 3.15
N THR A 462 -3.19 24.03 2.40
CA THR A 462 -2.39 23.31 1.39
C THR A 462 -2.04 24.23 0.21
N VAL A 463 -3.01 25.03 -0.26
CA VAL A 463 -2.78 26.04 -1.32
C VAL A 463 -1.78 27.10 -0.86
N THR A 464 -1.99 27.68 0.33
CA THR A 464 -1.12 28.74 0.87
C THR A 464 0.31 28.25 1.07
N HIS A 465 0.49 27.03 1.57
CA HIS A 465 1.81 26.43 1.77
C HIS A 465 2.56 26.22 0.44
N PHE A 466 1.89 25.71 -0.58
CA PHE A 466 2.49 25.50 -1.90
C PHE A 466 2.85 26.81 -2.58
N GLU A 467 2.01 27.83 -2.47
CA GLU A 467 2.33 29.17 -2.98
C GLU A 467 3.59 29.73 -2.33
N ASP A 468 3.73 29.57 -1.01
CA ASP A 468 4.91 30.00 -0.25
C ASP A 468 6.19 29.27 -0.68
N GLU A 469 6.09 27.96 -0.86
CA GLU A 469 7.19 27.09 -1.25
C GLU A 469 7.67 27.38 -2.67
N ILE A 470 6.75 27.41 -3.64
CA ILE A 470 7.03 27.73 -5.03
C ILE A 470 7.54 29.18 -5.18
N SER A 471 7.02 30.12 -4.40
CA SER A 471 7.50 31.51 -4.39
C SER A 471 8.96 31.59 -3.91
N LEU A 472 9.33 30.81 -2.89
CA LEU A 472 10.71 30.76 -2.41
C LEU A 472 11.64 30.08 -3.45
N MET A 473 11.19 28.98 -4.07
CA MET A 473 11.92 28.31 -5.15
C MET A 473 12.20 29.25 -6.33
N LYS A 474 11.18 29.97 -6.80
CA LYS A 474 11.30 30.96 -7.88
C LYS A 474 12.23 32.10 -7.50
N LYS A 475 12.12 32.62 -6.27
CA LYS A 475 12.97 33.71 -5.76
C LYS A 475 14.46 33.34 -5.72
N HIS A 476 14.78 32.10 -5.38
CA HIS A 476 16.17 31.65 -5.25
C HIS A 476 16.73 30.93 -6.50
N GLY A 477 15.89 30.72 -7.53
CA GLY A 477 16.29 30.12 -8.80
C GLY A 477 16.42 28.60 -8.76
N TYR A 478 15.52 27.90 -8.05
CA TYR A 478 15.48 26.45 -8.04
C TYR A 478 15.00 25.91 -9.40
N HIS A 479 15.85 25.12 -10.08
CA HIS A 479 15.64 24.69 -11.46
C HIS A 479 14.44 23.75 -11.66
N GLU A 480 14.04 22.97 -10.64
CA GLU A 480 12.88 22.06 -10.72
C GLU A 480 11.57 22.70 -10.25
N ALA A 481 11.52 24.02 -10.01
CA ALA A 481 10.32 24.69 -9.54
C ALA A 481 9.06 24.46 -10.43
N PRO A 482 9.16 24.41 -11.78
CA PRO A 482 8.01 24.08 -12.62
C PRO A 482 7.48 22.65 -12.40
N GLN A 483 8.38 21.66 -12.33
CA GLN A 483 7.98 20.27 -12.07
C GLN A 483 7.38 20.12 -10.67
N HIS A 484 7.92 20.83 -9.67
CA HIS A 484 7.38 20.83 -8.31
C HIS A 484 5.96 21.43 -8.26
N GLN A 485 5.72 22.49 -9.04
CA GLN A 485 4.40 23.11 -9.16
C GLN A 485 3.36 22.14 -9.77
N GLU A 486 3.74 21.33 -10.76
CA GLU A 486 2.83 20.32 -11.35
C GLU A 486 2.41 19.24 -10.34
N ILE A 487 3.33 18.85 -9.44
CA ILE A 487 3.07 17.89 -8.37
C ILE A 487 2.05 18.48 -7.38
N HIS A 488 2.20 19.76 -7.01
CA HIS A 488 1.26 20.48 -6.17
C HIS A 488 -0.13 20.60 -6.81
N ASP A 489 -0.20 21.01 -8.08
CA ASP A 489 -1.46 21.12 -8.83
C ASP A 489 -2.19 19.78 -8.91
N SER A 490 -1.44 18.68 -9.06
CA SER A 490 -2.00 17.33 -9.05
C SER A 490 -2.64 16.96 -7.71
N LEU A 491 -2.02 17.34 -6.59
CA LEU A 491 -2.60 17.11 -5.27
C LEU A 491 -3.87 17.92 -5.07
N VAL A 492 -3.84 19.22 -5.37
CA VAL A 492 -5.00 20.10 -5.18
C VAL A 492 -6.21 19.55 -5.94
N ARG A 493 -6.02 19.08 -7.18
CA ARG A 493 -7.07 18.41 -7.96
C ARG A 493 -7.60 17.13 -7.29
N GLN A 494 -6.74 16.33 -6.68
CA GLN A 494 -7.15 15.09 -6.00
C GLN A 494 -7.93 15.39 -4.71
N VAL A 495 -7.49 16.37 -3.93
CA VAL A 495 -8.18 16.82 -2.70
C VAL A 495 -9.54 17.42 -3.04
N LEU A 496 -9.64 18.22 -4.10
CA LEU A 496 -10.92 18.77 -4.59
C LEU A 496 -11.92 17.66 -4.99
N LYS A 497 -11.45 16.62 -5.68
CA LYS A 497 -12.29 15.45 -6.03
C LYS A 497 -12.79 14.71 -4.79
N LEU A 498 -11.96 14.60 -3.75
CA LEU A 498 -12.36 14.00 -2.48
C LEU A 498 -13.39 14.87 -1.75
N LYS A 499 -13.21 16.20 -1.72
CA LYS A 499 -14.20 17.12 -1.16
C LYS A 499 -15.54 17.01 -1.89
N GLU A 500 -15.54 16.96 -3.23
CA GLU A 500 -16.76 16.81 -4.02
C GLU A 500 -17.52 15.52 -3.70
N LYS A 501 -16.81 14.40 -3.51
CA LYS A 501 -17.41 13.13 -3.09
C LYS A 501 -17.99 13.20 -1.66
N PHE A 502 -17.29 13.87 -0.75
CA PHE A 502 -17.75 14.10 0.62
C PHE A 502 -19.02 14.97 0.66
N ASP A 503 -19.08 16.02 -0.16
CA ASP A 503 -20.24 16.92 -0.26
C ASP A 503 -21.50 16.18 -0.72
N LYS A 504 -21.33 15.17 -1.58
CA LYS A 504 -22.39 14.26 -2.06
C LYS A 504 -22.91 13.27 -1.01
N GLY A 505 -22.35 13.28 0.20
CA GLY A 505 -22.89 12.55 1.36
C GLY A 505 -22.23 11.19 1.63
N ASP A 506 -21.10 10.90 0.99
CA ASP A 506 -20.35 9.67 1.21
C ASP A 506 -19.39 9.82 2.41
N LEU A 507 -19.77 9.25 3.56
CA LEU A 507 -18.98 9.27 4.79
C LEU A 507 -17.75 8.36 4.73
N LEU A 508 -17.67 7.39 3.80
CA LEU A 508 -16.49 6.54 3.61
C LEU A 508 -15.31 7.33 3.02
N VAL A 509 -15.60 8.45 2.32
CA VAL A 509 -14.61 9.36 1.74
C VAL A 509 -13.69 9.96 2.80
N ALA A 510 -14.17 10.17 4.02
CA ALA A 510 -13.33 10.75 5.08
C ALA A 510 -12.17 9.83 5.47
N THR A 511 -12.39 8.51 5.47
CA THR A 511 -11.35 7.51 5.72
C THR A 511 -10.41 7.38 4.52
N GLU A 512 -10.95 7.34 3.29
CA GLU A 512 -10.14 7.36 2.06
C GLU A 512 -9.23 8.59 1.98
N THR A 513 -9.76 9.75 2.39
CA THR A 513 -9.01 11.00 2.44
C THR A 513 -7.86 10.92 3.45
N LEU A 514 -8.09 10.33 4.63
CA LEU A 514 -7.05 10.19 5.65
C LEU A 514 -5.88 9.32 5.19
N ASP A 515 -6.17 8.20 4.52
CA ASP A 515 -5.13 7.32 3.97
C ASP A 515 -4.41 7.96 2.78
N PHE A 516 -5.15 8.67 1.92
CA PHE A 516 -4.58 9.44 0.82
C PHE A 516 -3.62 10.53 1.32
N LEU A 517 -4.06 11.36 2.27
CA LEU A 517 -3.27 12.46 2.83
C LEU A 517 -2.04 11.96 3.57
N ARG A 518 -2.17 10.87 4.34
CA ARG A 518 -1.01 10.23 4.97
C ARG A 518 0.02 9.84 3.92
N ASN A 519 -0.40 9.05 2.93
CA ASN A 519 0.52 8.55 1.91
C ASN A 519 1.14 9.68 1.09
N TRP A 520 0.36 10.70 0.75
CA TRP A 520 0.84 11.86 0.02
C TRP A 520 1.84 12.66 0.86
N LEU A 521 1.51 13.01 2.10
CA LEU A 521 2.38 13.79 2.98
C LEU A 521 3.73 13.09 3.17
N PHE A 522 3.71 11.78 3.45
CA PHE A 522 4.94 11.01 3.61
C PHE A 522 5.75 10.93 2.32
N LYS A 523 5.10 10.77 1.17
CA LYS A 523 5.80 10.67 -0.11
C LYS A 523 6.38 12.02 -0.54
N HIS A 524 5.56 13.07 -0.52
CA HIS A 524 5.94 14.40 -0.98
C HIS A 524 7.08 14.98 -0.14
N ILE A 525 6.92 15.02 1.19
CA ILE A 525 7.96 15.58 2.06
C ILE A 525 9.26 14.78 1.96
N ARG A 526 9.19 13.44 1.94
CA ARG A 526 10.41 12.61 1.92
C ARG A 526 11.10 12.53 0.57
N GLN A 527 10.37 12.70 -0.53
CA GLN A 527 10.90 12.48 -1.87
C GLN A 527 11.02 13.76 -2.67
N GLU A 528 10.01 14.62 -2.66
CA GLU A 528 9.97 15.84 -3.46
C GLU A 528 10.59 17.00 -2.68
N ASP A 529 10.11 17.26 -1.47
CA ASP A 529 10.54 18.45 -0.72
C ASP A 529 11.98 18.33 -0.23
N LYS A 530 12.44 17.11 0.07
CA LYS A 530 13.84 16.86 0.40
C LYS A 530 14.81 17.15 -0.73
N LYS A 531 14.39 17.18 -2.00
CA LYS A 531 15.29 17.47 -3.14
C LYS A 531 15.86 18.88 -3.05
N TYR A 532 15.05 19.84 -2.65
CA TYR A 532 15.49 21.23 -2.54
C TYR A 532 16.24 21.53 -1.23
N SER A 533 16.23 20.63 -0.23
CA SER A 533 16.84 20.87 1.08
C SER A 533 18.31 21.26 0.95
N SER A 534 19.08 20.51 0.16
CA SER A 534 20.49 20.78 -0.10
C SER A 534 20.71 22.12 -0.81
N PHE A 535 19.82 22.47 -1.73
CA PHE A 535 19.86 23.72 -2.47
C PHE A 535 19.66 24.93 -1.56
N PHE A 536 18.62 24.93 -0.71
CA PHE A 536 18.35 26.07 0.17
C PHE A 536 19.34 26.16 1.35
N GLN A 537 19.83 25.03 1.87
CA GLN A 537 20.92 25.03 2.85
C GLN A 537 22.20 25.66 2.27
N SER A 538 22.51 25.41 0.98
CA SER A 538 23.64 26.08 0.30
C SER A 538 23.47 27.60 0.15
N LYS A 539 22.25 28.11 0.30
CA LYS A 539 21.91 29.54 0.30
C LYS A 539 21.86 30.15 1.72
N GLY A 540 22.20 29.37 2.75
CA GLY A 540 22.26 29.82 4.15
C GLY A 540 20.91 29.99 4.83
N MET A 541 19.88 29.28 4.34
CA MET A 541 18.52 29.26 4.92
C MET A 541 18.28 28.09 5.86
#